data_AF-A0A2M6XRU7-F1
#
_entry.id   AF-A0A2M6XRU7-F1
#
_cell.length_a   1.000
_cell.length_b   1.000
_cell.length_c   1.000
_cell.angle_alpha   90.00
_cell.angle_beta   90.00
_cell.angle_gamma   90.00
#
_symmetry.space_group_name_H-M   'P 1'
#
loop_
_entity.id
_entity.type
_entity.pdbx_description
1 polymer ?
#
loop_
_entity_poly.entity_id
_entity_poly.type
_entity_poly.pdbx_seq_one_letter_code
_entity_poly.pdbx_strand_id
1 'polypeptide(L)'
;MEGVFSYYGENDEIIKSGIDAIYSLKNKYKICSFSGVKGFENPIMWGYYAGGFKGVAVEVEVREDEVKKVRYKKNIADIFSGDNYDTVSIVKEIFTRKLEMWEHENEYRFLEDSENNNYHKIGEITAVYFGNPYGNLSNTVDIQKNKKLAEYNEFKKRMANIARGKNIHCYNVRSKNTVEIVKDNEL
;
A
#
# COMPACT_ATOMS: atom_id res chain seq x y z
N MET A 1 3.41 0.23 10.10
CA MET A 1 4.14 1.23 10.92
C MET A 1 4.81 2.22 9.98
N GLU A 2 4.62 3.52 10.20
CA GLU A 2 5.14 4.58 9.34
C GLU A 2 5.67 5.74 10.18
N GLY A 3 6.78 6.35 9.75
CA GLY A 3 7.22 7.63 10.29
C GLY A 3 7.86 7.61 11.68
N VAL A 4 8.30 6.44 12.16
CA VAL A 4 8.85 6.25 13.52
C VAL A 4 10.38 6.44 13.52
N PHE A 5 10.89 7.21 14.48
CA PHE A 5 12.32 7.52 14.63
C PHE A 5 12.68 7.76 16.11
N SER A 6 13.96 7.59 16.43
CA SER A 6 14.61 8.08 17.64
C SER A 6 15.39 9.35 17.32
N TYR A 7 15.43 10.31 18.25
CA TYR A 7 16.24 11.52 18.11
C TYR A 7 17.12 11.69 19.33
N TYR A 8 18.39 12.01 19.10
CA TYR A 8 19.41 12.18 20.11
C TYR A 8 20.08 13.55 19.96
N GLY A 9 20.34 14.23 21.06
CA GLY A 9 21.06 15.50 21.05
C GLY A 9 21.71 15.82 22.38
N GLU A 10 22.52 16.88 22.41
CA GLU A 10 23.35 17.23 23.56
C GLU A 10 22.54 17.70 24.78
N ASN A 11 21.35 18.26 24.54
CA ASN A 11 20.44 18.74 25.57
C ASN A 11 18.97 18.73 25.11
N ASP A 12 18.04 18.89 26.04
CA ASP A 12 16.60 18.81 25.80
C ASP A 12 16.09 19.86 24.80
N GLU A 13 16.70 21.05 24.76
CA GLU A 13 16.29 22.13 23.86
C GLU A 13 16.61 21.77 22.40
N ILE A 14 17.81 21.24 22.14
CA ILE A 14 18.23 20.75 20.82
C ILE A 14 17.37 19.56 20.39
N ILE A 15 17.13 18.62 21.31
CA ILE A 15 16.28 17.44 21.05
C ILE A 15 14.88 17.89 20.62
N LYS A 16 14.26 18.78 21.41
CA LYS A 16 12.92 19.29 21.12
C LYS A 16 12.87 20.02 19.77
N SER A 17 13.83 20.92 19.53
CA SER A 17 13.89 21.68 18.28
C SER A 17 14.04 20.79 17.05
N GLY A 18 14.90 19.77 17.11
CA GLY A 18 15.08 18.82 16.01
C GLY A 18 13.85 17.96 15.75
N ILE A 19 13.20 17.47 16.81
CA ILE A 19 11.92 16.74 16.72
C ILE A 19 10.84 17.64 16.09
N ASP A 20 10.70 18.88 16.55
CA ASP A 20 9.71 19.84 16.04
C ASP A 20 9.95 20.14 14.55
N ALA A 21 11.20 20.27 14.13
CA ALA A 21 11.56 20.47 12.72
C ALA A 21 11.18 19.26 11.84
N ILE A 22 11.47 18.04 12.31
CA ILE A 22 11.10 16.79 11.61
C ILE A 22 9.58 16.67 11.50
N TYR A 23 8.83 16.88 12.58
CA TYR A 23 7.36 16.80 12.54
C TYR A 23 6.74 17.88 11.64
N SER A 24 7.23 19.12 11.74
CA SER A 24 6.77 20.23 10.90
C SER A 24 6.94 19.90 9.43
N LEU A 25 8.10 19.33 9.04
CA LEU A 25 8.34 18.95 7.66
C LEU A 25 7.55 17.71 7.24
N LYS A 26 7.46 16.66 8.08
CA LYS A 26 6.63 15.47 7.81
C LYS A 26 5.18 15.85 7.49
N ASN A 27 4.63 16.82 8.21
CA ASN A 27 3.24 17.27 8.03
C ASN A 27 2.99 17.97 6.68
N LYS A 28 4.04 18.42 5.98
CA LYS A 28 3.94 18.98 4.62
C LYS A 28 3.83 17.90 3.54
N TYR A 29 4.29 16.69 3.82
CA TYR A 29 4.30 15.62 2.83
C TYR A 29 2.96 14.89 2.75
N LYS A 30 2.56 14.55 1.54
CA LYS A 30 1.53 13.56 1.24
C LYS A 30 2.19 12.27 0.77
N ILE A 31 1.59 11.16 1.18
CA ILE A 31 2.13 9.81 0.93
C ILE A 31 1.03 8.98 0.30
N CYS A 32 1.36 8.31 -0.80
CA CYS A 32 0.56 7.24 -1.35
C CYS A 32 1.42 5.98 -1.43
N SER A 33 0.98 4.93 -0.73
CA SER A 33 1.69 3.65 -0.65
C SER A 33 1.12 2.65 -1.65
N PHE A 34 2.01 1.95 -2.32
CA PHE A 34 1.72 0.88 -3.26
C PHE A 34 2.44 -0.39 -2.84
N SER A 35 1.85 -1.54 -3.13
CA SER A 35 2.56 -2.82 -3.07
C SER A 35 3.10 -3.14 -4.45
N GLY A 36 4.38 -3.51 -4.52
CA GLY A 36 4.94 -4.11 -5.73
C GLY A 36 4.44 -5.53 -5.95
N VAL A 37 4.86 -6.14 -7.06
CA VAL A 37 4.41 -7.47 -7.51
C VAL A 37 4.54 -8.52 -6.40
N LYS A 38 5.67 -8.57 -5.68
CA LYS A 38 5.88 -9.57 -4.62
C LYS A 38 4.91 -9.41 -3.44
N GLY A 39 4.50 -8.17 -3.14
CA GLY A 39 3.52 -7.88 -2.09
C GLY A 39 2.12 -8.26 -2.56
N PHE A 40 1.75 -7.87 -3.77
CA PHE A 40 0.49 -8.26 -4.39
C PHE A 40 0.30 -9.78 -4.45
N GLU A 41 1.35 -10.53 -4.77
CA GLU A 41 1.34 -11.99 -4.85
C GLU A 41 1.30 -12.69 -3.49
N ASN A 42 1.54 -11.95 -2.40
CA ASN A 42 1.59 -12.49 -1.06
C ASN A 42 0.17 -12.63 -0.47
N PRO A 43 -0.26 -13.85 -0.11
CA PRO A 43 -1.56 -14.09 0.50
C PRO A 43 -1.83 -13.27 1.77
N ILE A 44 -0.79 -12.95 2.54
CA ILE A 44 -0.91 -12.16 3.77
C ILE A 44 -1.46 -10.76 3.46
N MET A 45 -1.08 -10.15 2.32
CA MET A 45 -1.57 -8.83 1.92
C MET A 45 -3.07 -8.83 1.66
N TRP A 46 -3.59 -9.89 1.05
CA TRP A 46 -5.03 -10.08 0.85
C TRP A 46 -5.77 -10.34 2.17
N GLY A 47 -5.10 -10.97 3.13
CA GLY A 47 -5.59 -11.09 4.50
C GLY A 47 -5.75 -9.75 5.20
N TYR A 48 -4.69 -8.93 5.21
CA TYR A 48 -4.63 -7.67 5.94
C TYR A 48 -5.41 -6.54 5.29
N TYR A 49 -5.23 -6.34 3.98
CA TYR A 49 -5.71 -5.14 3.28
C TYR A 49 -6.94 -5.39 2.41
N ALA A 50 -7.22 -6.66 2.06
CA ALA A 50 -8.37 -7.02 1.23
C ALA A 50 -9.45 -7.78 2.01
N GLY A 51 -9.76 -7.35 3.25
CA GLY A 51 -10.91 -7.85 4.01
C GLY A 51 -10.97 -9.37 4.17
N GLY A 52 -9.80 -10.02 4.38
CA GLY A 52 -9.69 -11.48 4.40
C GLY A 52 -10.02 -12.10 3.04
N PHE A 53 -9.33 -11.65 1.98
CA PHE A 53 -9.54 -12.06 0.58
C PHE A 53 -10.89 -11.70 -0.06
N LYS A 54 -11.73 -10.89 0.56
CA LYS A 54 -13.00 -10.40 -0.02
C LYS A 54 -12.92 -8.95 -0.51
N GLY A 55 -11.73 -8.38 -0.54
CA GLY A 55 -11.48 -7.03 -1.00
C GLY A 55 -11.04 -6.99 -2.45
N VAL A 56 -10.38 -5.89 -2.78
CA VAL A 56 -9.96 -5.55 -4.14
C VAL A 56 -8.55 -5.00 -4.09
N ALA A 57 -7.77 -5.21 -5.13
CA ALA A 57 -6.52 -4.50 -5.36
C ALA A 57 -6.64 -3.72 -6.67
N VAL A 58 -6.14 -2.47 -6.67
CA VAL A 58 -6.15 -1.59 -7.84
C VAL A 58 -4.72 -1.48 -8.33
N GLU A 59 -4.48 -1.87 -9.57
CA GLU A 59 -3.19 -1.71 -10.22
C GLU A 59 -3.09 -0.33 -10.83
N VAL A 60 -1.98 0.33 -10.53
CA VAL A 60 -1.67 1.66 -11.01
C VAL A 60 -0.31 1.59 -11.68
N GLU A 61 -0.26 1.97 -12.96
CA GLU A 61 0.99 2.18 -13.67
C GLU A 61 1.53 3.54 -13.28
N VAL A 62 2.72 3.54 -12.67
CA VAL A 62 3.41 4.74 -12.15
C VAL A 62 4.84 4.72 -12.69
N ARG A 63 5.39 5.90 -12.97
CA ARG A 63 6.80 5.96 -13.37
C ARG A 63 7.70 5.62 -12.19
N GLU A 64 8.71 4.80 -12.44
CA GLU A 64 9.61 4.31 -11.38
C GLU A 64 10.34 5.45 -10.65
N ASP A 65 10.63 6.57 -11.32
CA ASP A 65 11.31 7.72 -10.73
C ASP A 65 10.42 8.56 -9.79
N GLU A 66 9.10 8.45 -9.93
CA GLU A 66 8.08 9.16 -9.12
C GLU A 66 7.79 8.45 -7.79
N VAL A 67 8.19 7.19 -7.64
CA VAL A 67 8.03 6.41 -6.41
C VAL A 67 9.37 6.07 -5.77
N LYS A 68 9.36 5.91 -4.45
CA LYS A 68 10.52 5.48 -3.66
C LYS A 68 10.23 4.12 -3.05
N LYS A 69 11.13 3.16 -3.31
CA LYS A 69 11.05 1.85 -2.68
C LYS A 69 11.32 1.96 -1.19
N VAL A 70 10.47 1.34 -0.37
CA VAL A 70 10.68 1.27 1.07
C VAL A 70 11.86 0.34 1.37
N ARG A 71 12.73 0.80 2.26
CA ARG A 71 13.89 0.07 2.78
C ARG A 71 13.51 -0.57 4.10
N TYR A 72 13.63 -1.89 4.13
CA TYR A 72 13.34 -2.69 5.31
C TYR A 72 14.60 -2.81 6.18
N LYS A 73 14.46 -2.52 7.48
CA LYS A 73 15.57 -2.51 8.45
C LYS A 73 15.15 -3.15 9.77
N LYS A 74 16.11 -3.69 10.54
CA LYS A 74 15.85 -4.26 11.87
C LYS A 74 15.39 -3.23 12.91
N ASN A 75 15.88 -2.00 12.80
CA ASN A 75 15.64 -0.94 13.77
C ASN A 75 14.89 0.24 13.13
N ILE A 76 14.33 1.13 13.94
CA ILE A 76 13.84 2.44 13.50
C ILE A 76 15.02 3.37 13.12
N ALA A 77 14.74 4.53 12.53
CA ALA A 77 15.79 5.50 12.21
C ALA A 77 16.29 6.16 13.49
N ASP A 78 17.61 6.18 13.69
CA ASP A 78 18.26 6.91 14.78
C ASP A 78 18.88 8.18 14.19
N ILE A 79 18.53 9.34 14.75
CA ILE A 79 18.94 10.65 14.23
C ILE A 79 19.70 11.38 15.32
N PHE A 80 20.88 11.91 15.00
CA PHE A 80 21.75 12.60 15.95
C PHE A 80 21.85 14.08 15.59
N SER A 81 21.75 14.95 16.60
CA SER A 81 21.99 16.38 16.41
C SER A 81 23.41 16.61 15.88
N GLY A 82 23.53 17.35 14.79
CA GLY A 82 24.82 17.58 14.13
C GLY A 82 25.17 16.56 13.04
N ASP A 83 24.30 15.59 12.75
CA ASP A 83 24.38 14.82 11.52
C ASP A 83 24.45 15.76 10.31
N ASN A 84 25.36 15.49 9.36
CA ASN A 84 25.56 16.31 8.15
C ASN A 84 24.39 16.23 7.15
N TYR A 85 23.28 15.57 7.51
CA TYR A 85 22.11 15.45 6.67
C TYR A 85 21.17 16.63 6.91
N ASP A 86 20.66 17.20 5.83
CA ASP A 86 19.59 18.17 5.92
C ASP A 86 18.28 17.49 6.37
N THR A 87 17.39 18.27 7.00
CA THR A 87 16.12 17.75 7.54
C THR A 87 15.22 17.11 6.48
N VAL A 88 15.28 17.55 5.21
CA VAL A 88 14.49 16.95 4.12
C VAL A 88 14.98 15.55 3.81
N SER A 89 16.29 15.34 3.74
CA SER A 89 16.89 14.02 3.55
C SER A 89 16.53 13.07 4.70
N ILE A 90 16.58 13.54 5.95
CA ILE A 90 16.17 12.78 7.13
C ILE A 90 14.69 12.36 7.05
N VAL A 91 13.80 13.30 6.71
CA VAL A 91 12.36 13.01 6.59
C VAL A 91 12.07 12.01 5.47
N LYS A 92 12.73 12.13 4.32
CA LYS A 92 12.61 11.15 3.23
C LYS A 92 13.13 9.77 3.64
N GLU A 93 14.21 9.71 4.42
CA GLU A 93 14.67 8.45 5.01
C GLU A 93 13.61 7.84 5.95
N ILE A 94 13.07 8.62 6.87
CA ILE A 94 12.02 8.19 7.80
C ILE A 94 10.81 7.62 7.02
N PHE A 95 10.35 8.33 5.98
CA PHE A 95 9.22 7.88 5.16
C PHE A 95 9.54 6.65 4.31
N THR A 96 10.80 6.39 3.99
CA THR A 96 11.19 5.23 3.19
C THR A 96 11.81 4.13 4.03
N ARG A 97 11.59 4.12 5.35
CA ARG A 97 12.07 3.09 6.26
C ARG A 97 10.92 2.36 6.94
N LYS A 98 11.01 1.04 6.99
CA LYS A 98 10.05 0.17 7.70
C LYS A 98 10.78 -1.00 8.37
N LEU A 99 10.19 -1.56 9.42
CA LEU A 99 10.78 -2.72 10.08
C LEU A 99 10.73 -3.96 9.17
N GLU A 100 11.76 -4.80 9.23
CA GLU A 100 11.91 -6.03 8.42
C GLU A 100 10.70 -6.97 8.46
N MET A 101 9.98 -7.03 9.59
CA MET A 101 8.76 -7.84 9.70
C MET A 101 7.66 -7.46 8.68
N TRP A 102 7.72 -6.27 8.09
CA TRP A 102 6.80 -5.76 7.07
C TRP A 102 7.35 -5.90 5.63
N GLU A 103 8.49 -6.57 5.42
CA GLU A 103 9.12 -6.74 4.10
C GLU A 103 8.19 -7.40 3.08
N HIS A 104 7.30 -8.26 3.56
CA HIS A 104 6.31 -8.96 2.75
C HIS A 104 5.33 -8.03 2.01
N GLU A 105 5.20 -6.76 2.41
CA GLU A 105 4.36 -5.79 1.69
C GLU A 105 4.97 -5.32 0.36
N ASN A 106 6.29 -5.45 0.20
CA ASN A 106 7.06 -4.98 -0.96
C ASN A 106 6.69 -3.54 -1.38
N GLU A 107 6.71 -2.62 -0.43
CA GLU A 107 6.09 -1.30 -0.51
C GLU A 107 6.92 -0.29 -1.32
N TYR A 108 6.22 0.53 -2.09
CA TYR A 108 6.71 1.73 -2.78
C TYR A 108 5.86 2.92 -2.35
N ARG A 109 6.45 4.11 -2.29
CA ARG A 109 5.75 5.33 -1.86
C ARG A 109 5.95 6.46 -2.85
N PHE A 110 4.85 7.02 -3.29
CA PHE A 110 4.83 8.36 -3.87
C PHE A 110 4.91 9.38 -2.72
N LEU A 111 5.84 10.32 -2.80
CA LEU A 111 6.07 11.34 -1.79
C LEU A 111 6.01 12.71 -2.45
N GLU A 112 5.04 13.52 -2.04
CA GLU A 112 4.86 14.87 -2.57
C GLU A 112 4.91 15.88 -1.43
N ASP A 113 5.75 16.90 -1.59
CA ASP A 113 5.74 18.07 -0.71
C ASP A 113 4.62 19.00 -1.18
N SER A 114 3.49 19.00 -0.46
CA SER A 114 2.34 19.81 -0.85
C SER A 114 1.95 20.75 0.30
N GLU A 115 2.15 22.05 0.12
CA GLU A 115 1.53 23.06 0.99
C GLU A 115 0.02 23.21 0.69
N ASN A 116 -0.47 22.66 -0.43
CA ASN A 116 -1.85 22.74 -0.88
C ASN A 116 -2.57 21.39 -0.85
N ASN A 117 -3.82 21.35 -0.38
CA ASN A 117 -4.68 20.15 -0.32
C ASN A 117 -5.27 19.72 -1.69
N ASN A 118 -4.50 19.83 -2.77
CA ASN A 118 -4.97 19.48 -4.10
C ASN A 118 -4.83 17.97 -4.37
N TYR A 119 -5.60 17.47 -5.33
CA TYR A 119 -5.41 16.12 -5.85
C TYR A 119 -4.14 16.05 -6.69
N HIS A 120 -3.33 15.02 -6.48
CA HIS A 120 -2.13 14.74 -7.26
C HIS A 120 -2.38 13.54 -8.18
N LYS A 121 -1.97 13.66 -9.44
CA LYS A 121 -1.98 12.54 -10.38
C LYS A 121 -0.74 11.69 -10.10
N ILE A 122 -0.96 10.43 -9.71
CA ILE A 122 0.13 9.51 -9.33
C ILE A 122 0.36 8.43 -10.40
N GLY A 123 -0.56 8.25 -11.35
CA GLY A 123 -0.44 7.26 -12.41
C GLY A 123 -1.76 7.00 -13.12
N GLU A 124 -1.82 5.90 -13.86
CA GLU A 124 -3.03 5.44 -14.55
C GLU A 124 -3.49 4.11 -13.97
N ILE A 125 -4.79 3.96 -13.71
CA ILE A 125 -5.36 2.69 -13.26
C ILE A 125 -5.50 1.76 -14.47
N THR A 126 -4.80 0.62 -14.45
CA THR A 126 -4.75 -0.34 -15.57
C THR A 126 -5.60 -1.57 -15.31
N ALA A 127 -5.72 -1.99 -14.05
CA ALA A 127 -6.47 -3.18 -13.67
C ALA A 127 -7.09 -3.10 -12.27
N VAL A 128 -8.15 -3.88 -12.07
CA VAL A 128 -8.74 -4.17 -10.77
C VAL A 128 -8.79 -5.67 -10.55
N TYR A 129 -8.27 -6.11 -9.41
CA TYR A 129 -8.21 -7.48 -8.99
C TYR A 129 -9.20 -7.69 -7.87
N PHE A 130 -10.08 -8.68 -8.03
CA PHE A 130 -11.12 -8.99 -7.08
C PHE A 130 -10.79 -10.29 -6.36
N GLY A 131 -10.88 -10.25 -5.03
CA GLY A 131 -10.76 -11.46 -4.23
C GLY A 131 -11.78 -12.53 -4.64
N ASN A 132 -11.37 -13.79 -4.62
CA ASN A 132 -12.24 -14.93 -4.84
C ASN A 132 -11.83 -16.08 -3.92
N PRO A 133 -12.04 -15.94 -2.60
CA PRO A 133 -11.52 -16.88 -1.61
C PRO A 133 -12.18 -18.25 -1.70
N TYR A 134 -13.33 -18.35 -2.38
CA TYR A 134 -14.11 -19.58 -2.51
C TYR A 134 -14.12 -20.13 -3.93
N GLY A 135 -13.39 -19.51 -4.88
CA GLY A 135 -13.47 -19.84 -6.30
C GLY A 135 -12.79 -21.15 -6.71
N ASN A 136 -12.02 -21.76 -5.81
CA ASN A 136 -11.26 -22.98 -6.00
C ASN A 136 -11.69 -24.12 -5.06
N LEU A 137 -12.82 -23.99 -4.37
CA LEU A 137 -13.32 -25.00 -3.46
C LEU A 137 -14.20 -26.02 -4.19
N SER A 138 -14.22 -27.26 -3.72
CA SER A 138 -15.06 -28.31 -4.33
C SER A 138 -16.56 -28.06 -4.10
N ASN A 139 -16.92 -27.39 -3.01
CA ASN A 139 -18.29 -27.07 -2.62
C ASN A 139 -18.67 -25.60 -2.87
N THR A 140 -18.04 -24.92 -3.83
CA THR A 140 -18.32 -23.50 -4.14
C THR A 140 -19.81 -23.24 -4.38
N VAL A 141 -20.52 -24.15 -5.05
CA VAL A 141 -21.97 -24.03 -5.33
C VAL A 141 -22.78 -23.90 -4.05
N ASP A 142 -22.46 -24.71 -3.02
CA ASP A 142 -23.15 -24.64 -1.73
C ASP A 142 -22.77 -23.39 -0.94
N ILE A 143 -21.49 -23.01 -0.98
CA ILE A 143 -20.99 -21.80 -0.32
C ILE A 143 -21.66 -20.54 -0.89
N GLN A 144 -21.88 -20.50 -2.22
CA GLN A 144 -22.53 -19.37 -2.89
C GLN A 144 -23.99 -19.15 -2.50
N LYS A 145 -24.66 -20.13 -1.88
CA LYS A 145 -26.01 -19.96 -1.30
C LYS A 145 -26.00 -19.01 -0.09
N ASN A 146 -24.83 -18.70 0.47
CA ASN A 146 -24.72 -17.75 1.57
C ASN A 146 -25.07 -16.33 1.12
N LYS A 147 -26.04 -15.70 1.80
CA LYS A 147 -26.52 -14.35 1.46
C LYS A 147 -25.42 -13.29 1.44
N LYS A 148 -24.50 -13.28 2.42
CA LYS A 148 -23.41 -12.29 2.48
C LYS A 148 -22.44 -12.45 1.30
N LEU A 149 -22.25 -13.68 0.84
CA LEU A 149 -21.41 -13.94 -0.33
C LEU A 149 -22.11 -13.53 -1.63
N ALA A 150 -23.42 -13.73 -1.73
CA ALA A 150 -24.22 -13.22 -2.84
C ALA A 150 -24.11 -11.68 -2.93
N GLU A 151 -24.31 -10.96 -1.82
CA GLU A 151 -24.15 -9.50 -1.75
C GLU A 151 -22.73 -9.05 -2.16
N TYR A 152 -21.69 -9.75 -1.68
CA TYR A 152 -20.32 -9.51 -2.11
C TYR A 152 -20.14 -9.63 -3.63
N ASN A 153 -20.69 -10.70 -4.21
CA ASN A 153 -20.62 -10.92 -5.66
C ASN A 153 -21.37 -9.84 -6.44
N GLU A 154 -22.49 -9.31 -5.93
CA GLU A 154 -23.18 -8.18 -6.56
C GLU A 154 -22.32 -6.91 -6.55
N PHE A 155 -21.67 -6.56 -5.44
CA PHE A 155 -20.75 -5.42 -5.38
C PHE A 155 -19.58 -5.58 -6.34
N LYS A 156 -18.99 -6.77 -6.37
CA LYS A 156 -17.93 -7.15 -7.30
C LYS A 156 -18.35 -6.92 -8.77
N LYS A 157 -19.53 -7.42 -9.17
CA LYS A 157 -20.08 -7.22 -10.51
C LYS A 157 -20.28 -5.75 -10.85
N ARG A 158 -20.86 -4.97 -9.93
CA ARG A 158 -21.07 -3.53 -10.12
C ARG A 158 -19.75 -2.80 -10.36
N MET A 159 -18.73 -3.09 -9.56
CA MET A 159 -17.43 -2.44 -9.73
C MET A 159 -16.70 -2.90 -10.99
N ALA A 160 -16.80 -4.18 -11.36
CA ALA A 160 -16.27 -4.69 -12.63
C ALA A 160 -16.92 -4.00 -13.84
N ASN A 161 -18.23 -3.74 -13.80
CA ASN A 161 -18.92 -2.99 -14.86
C ASN A 161 -18.41 -1.54 -14.97
N ILE A 162 -18.15 -0.87 -13.84
CA ILE A 162 -17.55 0.47 -13.83
C ILE A 162 -16.15 0.45 -14.43
N ALA A 163 -15.31 -0.52 -14.03
CA ALA A 163 -13.95 -0.66 -14.52
C ALA A 163 -13.92 -0.94 -16.03
N ARG A 164 -14.72 -1.91 -16.51
CA ARG A 164 -14.87 -2.22 -17.94
C ARG A 164 -15.35 -1.03 -18.75
N GLY A 165 -16.31 -0.26 -18.22
CA GLY A 165 -16.79 0.98 -18.85
C GLY A 165 -15.72 2.07 -18.98
N LYS A 166 -14.60 1.93 -18.27
CA LYS A 166 -13.41 2.78 -18.35
C LYS A 166 -12.22 2.11 -19.05
N ASN A 167 -12.43 0.97 -19.71
CA ASN A 167 -11.38 0.14 -20.33
C ASN A 167 -10.31 -0.37 -19.35
N ILE A 168 -10.66 -0.52 -18.07
CA ILE A 168 -9.77 -1.06 -17.03
C ILE A 168 -9.94 -2.59 -16.98
N HIS A 169 -8.83 -3.32 -16.95
CA HIS A 169 -8.86 -4.79 -16.90
C HIS A 169 -9.42 -5.30 -15.56
N CYS A 170 -10.05 -6.48 -15.58
CA CYS A 170 -10.62 -7.10 -14.39
C CYS A 170 -10.12 -8.55 -14.25
N TYR A 171 -9.72 -8.92 -13.03
CA TYR A 171 -9.18 -10.23 -12.71
C TYR A 171 -9.75 -10.79 -11.41
N ASN A 172 -9.79 -12.11 -11.31
CA ASN A 172 -10.06 -12.80 -10.06
C ASN A 172 -8.77 -13.26 -9.40
N VAL A 173 -8.72 -13.17 -8.06
CA VAL A 173 -7.59 -13.62 -7.26
C VAL A 173 -8.04 -14.68 -6.27
N ARG A 174 -7.58 -15.91 -6.48
CA ARG A 174 -7.92 -17.07 -5.65
C ARG A 174 -6.84 -17.33 -4.63
N SER A 175 -7.25 -17.80 -3.45
CA SER A 175 -6.33 -18.12 -2.35
C SER A 175 -5.66 -19.48 -2.58
N LYS A 176 -4.34 -19.48 -2.70
CA LYS A 176 -3.43 -20.64 -2.70
C LYS A 176 -2.14 -20.24 -1.93
N ASN A 177 -1.12 -21.11 -1.89
CA ASN A 177 0.18 -20.82 -1.25
C ASN A 177 0.85 -19.55 -1.81
N THR A 178 0.62 -19.25 -3.09
CA THR A 178 0.76 -17.93 -3.72
C THR A 178 -0.58 -17.58 -4.36
N VAL A 179 -0.89 -16.30 -4.58
CA VAL A 179 -2.18 -15.98 -5.19
C VAL A 179 -2.28 -16.51 -6.63
N GLU A 180 -3.46 -16.96 -7.02
CA GLU A 180 -3.73 -17.37 -8.40
C GLU A 180 -4.58 -16.30 -9.10
N ILE A 181 -4.03 -15.70 -10.15
CA ILE A 181 -4.71 -14.70 -10.98
C ILE A 181 -5.43 -15.42 -12.12
N VAL A 182 -6.72 -15.17 -12.25
CA VAL A 182 -7.54 -15.70 -13.34
C VAL A 182 -8.14 -14.54 -14.12
N LYS A 183 -7.84 -14.46 -15.42
CA LYS A 183 -8.48 -13.48 -16.31
C LYS A 183 -9.98 -13.67 -16.26
N ASP A 184 -10.67 -12.57 -16.05
CA ASP A 184 -12.10 -12.65 -15.86
C ASP A 184 -12.83 -12.64 -17.20
N ASN A 185 -13.29 -13.81 -17.62
CA ASN A 185 -14.10 -13.94 -18.83
C ASN A 185 -15.58 -13.62 -18.55
N GLU A 186 -16.05 -13.72 -17.30
CA GLU A 186 -17.46 -13.50 -16.92
C GLU A 186 -17.58 -13.08 -15.43
N LEU A 187 -17.81 -11.78 -15.16
CA LEU A 187 -18.43 -11.26 -13.91
C LEU A 187 -19.77 -10.65 -14.24
#